data_AF-A0A1G1K817-F1
#
_entry.id   AF-A0A1G1K817-F1
#
_cell.length_a   1.000
_cell.length_b   1.000
_cell.length_c   1.000
_cell.angle_alpha   90.00
_cell.angle_beta   90.00
_cell.angle_gamma   90.00
#
_symmetry.space_group_name_H-M   'P 1'
#
loop_
_entity.id
_entity.type
_entity.pdbx_description
1 polymer ?
#
loop_
_entity_poly.entity_id
_entity_poly.type
_entity_poly.pdbx_seq_one_letter_code
_entity_poly.pdbx_strand_id
1 'polypeptide(L)' 'MPGNGAMWVSRSEQEVMDHTGEVYPNCFVVGLAVAAVHGTPRMGPAFGSMLLSGRYGAELIKKKLKHE' A
#
# COMPACT_ATOMS: atom_id res chain seq x y z
N MET A 1 -10.19 3.06 -15.67
CA MET A 1 -10.14 1.58 -15.75
C MET A 1 -9.83 1.06 -14.35
N PRO A 2 -10.38 -0.10 -13.95
CA PRO A 2 -9.97 -0.75 -12.70
C PRO A 2 -8.48 -1.12 -12.76
N GLY A 3 -7.79 -1.02 -11.63
CA GLY A 3 -6.35 -1.23 -11.53
C GLY A 3 -5.55 0.06 -11.38
N ASN A 4 -4.22 -0.08 -11.40
CA ASN A 4 -3.30 1.05 -11.19
C ASN A 4 -3.25 1.99 -12.39
N GLY A 5 -3.09 3.29 -12.10
CA GLY A 5 -2.99 4.36 -13.09
C GLY A 5 -1.67 4.35 -13.86
N ALA A 6 -1.50 5.35 -14.73
CA ALA A 6 -0.26 5.58 -15.47
C ALA A 6 0.95 5.74 -14.53
N MET A 7 2.17 5.64 -15.09
CA MET A 7 3.37 5.73 -14.26
C MET A 7 3.61 7.16 -13.78
N TRP A 8 3.70 7.35 -12.47
CA TRP A 8 4.14 8.59 -11.84
C TRP A 8 4.84 8.23 -10.52
N VAL A 9 6.16 8.14 -10.57
CA VAL A 9 6.99 7.54 -9.50
C VAL A 9 6.80 8.22 -8.15
N SER A 10 7.06 9.53 -8.06
CA SER A 10 7.00 10.26 -6.80
C SER A 10 5.61 10.23 -6.15
N ARG A 11 4.57 10.42 -6.97
CA ARG A 11 3.18 10.38 -6.52
C ARG A 11 2.75 8.98 -6.07
N SER A 12 3.14 7.95 -6.83
CA SER A 12 2.85 6.56 -6.51
C SER A 12 3.54 6.10 -5.21
N GLU A 13 4.81 6.45 -4.99
CA GLU A 13 5.52 6.11 -3.76
C GLU A 13 4.87 6.75 -2.52
N GLN A 14 4.39 7.98 -2.66
CA GLN A 14 3.66 8.68 -1.61
C GLN A 14 2.28 8.05 -1.36
N GLU A 15 1.46 7.92 -2.41
CA GLU A 15 0.08 7.40 -2.29
C GLU A 15 0.05 5.94 -1.82
N VAL A 16 1.05 5.11 -2.13
CA VAL A 16 1.15 3.77 -1.55
C VAL A 16 1.33 3.83 -0.05
N MET A 17 2.16 4.73 0.48
CA MET A 17 2.33 4.87 1.92
C MET A 17 1.07 5.40 2.59
N ASP A 18 0.43 6.41 2.00
CA ASP A 18 -0.78 7.05 2.53
C ASP A 18 -1.97 6.09 2.63
N HIS A 19 -2.06 5.12 1.72
CA HIS A 19 -3.18 4.18 1.64
C HIS A 19 -2.84 2.76 2.13
N THR A 20 -1.61 2.50 2.60
CA THR A 20 -1.28 1.20 3.20
C THR A 20 -2.10 0.95 4.45
N GLY A 21 -2.87 -0.13 4.48
CA GLY A 21 -3.73 -0.41 5.63
C GLY A 21 -4.79 -1.46 5.38
N GLU A 22 -5.79 -1.46 6.25
CA GLU A 22 -6.92 -2.38 6.23
C GLU A 22 -8.01 -1.89 5.27
N VAL A 23 -8.36 -2.70 4.28
CA VAL A 23 -9.38 -2.36 3.25
C VAL A 23 -10.71 -3.07 3.48
N TYR A 24 -10.70 -4.12 4.30
CA TYR A 24 -11.86 -4.87 4.76
C TYR A 24 -11.49 -5.52 6.11
N PRO A 25 -12.44 -5.83 7.02
CA PRO A 25 -12.14 -6.52 8.26
C PRO A 25 -11.16 -7.70 8.09
N ASN A 26 -9.99 -7.54 8.71
CA ASN A 26 -8.84 -8.44 8.74
C ASN A 26 -8.12 -8.67 7.40
N CYS A 27 -8.38 -7.80 6.41
CA CYS A 27 -7.74 -7.81 5.10
C CYS A 27 -6.91 -6.53 4.91
N PHE A 28 -5.60 -6.68 4.93
CA PHE A 28 -4.64 -5.60 4.77
C PHE A 28 -3.98 -5.64 3.39
N VAL A 29 -3.72 -4.47 2.82
CA VAL A 29 -2.98 -4.31 1.57
C VAL A 29 -1.73 -3.47 1.78
N VAL A 30 -0.65 -3.90 1.13
CA VAL A 30 0.68 -3.28 1.16
C VAL A 30 1.28 -3.28 -0.25
N GLY A 31 2.28 -2.44 -0.46
CA GLY A 31 2.99 -2.34 -1.73
C GLY A 31 2.09 -1.95 -2.90
N LEU A 32 2.41 -2.43 -4.11
CA LEU A 32 1.69 -2.05 -5.33
C LEU A 32 0.21 -2.52 -5.34
N ALA A 33 -0.16 -3.49 -4.49
CA ALA A 33 -1.56 -3.87 -4.32
C ALA A 33 -2.43 -2.70 -3.83
N VAL A 34 -1.87 -1.82 -3.00
CA VAL A 34 -2.51 -0.57 -2.57
C VAL A 34 -2.91 0.27 -3.79
N ALA A 35 -2.00 0.41 -4.76
CA ALA A 35 -2.28 1.19 -5.96
C ALA A 35 -3.37 0.58 -6.85
N ALA A 36 -3.47 -0.76 -6.88
CA ALA A 36 -4.52 -1.44 -7.62
C ALA A 36 -5.90 -1.27 -6.96
N VAL A 37 -5.97 -1.28 -5.62
CA VAL A 37 -7.22 -1.11 -4.86
C VAL A 37 -7.71 0.34 -4.93
N HIS A 38 -6.80 1.31 -4.79
CA HIS A 38 -7.15 2.73 -4.71
C HIS A 38 -7.10 3.47 -6.05
N GLY A 39 -6.72 2.79 -7.14
CA GLY A 39 -6.65 3.39 -8.47
C GLY A 39 -5.55 4.44 -8.63
N THR A 40 -4.47 4.34 -7.86
CA THR A 40 -3.38 5.31 -7.84
C THR A 40 -2.33 5.01 -8.91
N PRO A 41 -1.48 5.97 -9.29
CA PRO A 41 -0.39 5.74 -10.25
C PRO A 41 0.53 4.58 -9.83
N ARG A 42 1.22 3.97 -10.80
CA ARG A 42 2.30 2.98 -10.54
C ARG A 42 3.68 3.65 -10.51
N MET A 43 4.64 3.10 -9.75
CA MET A 43 5.99 3.71 -9.59
C MET A 43 7.09 3.19 -10.50
N GLY A 44 6.87 2.11 -11.25
CA GLY A 44 7.95 1.52 -12.07
C GLY A 44 9.05 0.89 -11.20
N PRO A 45 10.34 0.96 -11.60
CA PRO A 45 11.45 0.28 -10.90
C PRO A 45 11.94 1.05 -9.64
N ALA A 46 11.00 1.55 -8.84
CA ALA A 46 11.27 2.17 -7.53
C ALA A 46 10.66 1.30 -6.43
N PHE A 47 11.41 1.03 -5.36
CA PHE A 47 11.06 0.02 -4.35
C PHE A 47 11.01 0.56 -2.92
N GLY A 48 11.24 1.86 -2.70
CA GLY A 48 11.30 2.44 -1.36
C GLY A 48 9.98 2.28 -0.60
N SER A 49 8.91 2.75 -1.22
CA SER A 49 7.54 2.61 -0.71
C SER A 49 7.11 1.15 -0.56
N MET A 50 7.60 0.22 -1.38
CA MET A 50 7.27 -1.22 -1.26
C MET A 50 7.72 -1.78 0.09
N LEU A 51 8.99 -1.57 0.43
CA LEU A 51 9.58 -2.07 1.67
C LEU A 51 8.99 -1.35 2.89
N LEU A 52 8.83 -0.03 2.81
CA LEU A 52 8.27 0.77 3.89
C LEU A 52 6.80 0.44 4.16
N SER A 53 6.01 0.26 3.10
CA SER A 53 4.60 -0.16 3.18
C SER A 53 4.47 -1.54 3.81
N GLY A 54 5.27 -2.53 3.38
CA GLY A 54 5.25 -3.87 3.97
C GLY A 54 5.56 -3.86 5.47
N ARG A 55 6.59 -3.10 5.88
CA ARG A 55 6.95 -2.93 7.29
C ARG A 55 5.83 -2.24 8.08
N TYR A 56 5.23 -1.18 7.52
CA TYR A 56 4.15 -0.45 8.16
C TYR A 56 2.89 -1.33 8.34
N GLY A 57 2.48 -2.05 7.30
CA GLY A 57 1.37 -3.00 7.35
C GLY A 57 1.59 -4.11 8.38
N ALA A 58 2.80 -4.65 8.47
CA ALA A 58 3.14 -5.64 9.50
C ALA A 58 2.97 -5.10 10.93
N GLU A 59 3.36 -3.85 11.19
CA GLU A 59 3.15 -3.22 12.49
C GLU A 59 1.66 -2.94 12.78
N LEU A 60 0.85 -2.61 11.78
CA LEU A 60 -0.61 -2.50 11.93
C LEU A 60 -1.24 -3.84 12.32
N ILE A 61 -0.89 -4.91 11.60
CA ILE A 61 -1.39 -6.28 11.88
C ILE A 61 -0.96 -6.73 13.27
N LYS A 62 0.31 -6.54 13.63
CA LYS A 62 0.85 -6.89 14.95
C LYS A 62 0.15 -6.15 16.09
N LYS A 63 -0.23 -4.88 15.89
CA LYS A 63 -1.06 -4.15 16.86
C LYS A 63 -2.44 -4.78 16.98
N LYS A 64 -3.10 -5.08 15.85
CA LYS A 64 -4.44 -5.67 15.84
C LYS A 64 -4.48 -7.02 16.55
N LEU A 65 -3.53 -7.92 16.26
CA LEU A 65 -3.40 -9.24 16.91
C LEU A 65 -3.13 -9.18 18.42
N LYS A 66 -2.64 -8.06 18.95
CA LYS A 66 -2.39 -7.88 20.40
C LYS A 66 -3.58 -7.27 21.15
N HIS A 67 -4.55 -6.73 20.42
CA HIS A 67 -5.74 -6.06 20.98
C HIS A 67 -7.02 -6.89 20.79
N GLU A 68 -6.90 -8.10 20.23
CA GLU A 68 -7.90 -9.18 20.29
C GLU A 68 -7.57 -10.14 21.45
#